data_AF-A0A4U5N9W7-F1
#
_entry.id   AF-A0A4U5N9W7-F1
#
_cell.length_a   1.000
_cell.length_b   1.000
_cell.length_c   1.000
_cell.angle_alpha   90.00
_cell.angle_beta   90.00
_cell.angle_gamma   90.00
#
_symmetry.space_group_name_H-M   'P 1'
#
loop_
_entity.id
_entity.type
_entity.pdbx_description
1 polymer ?
#
loop_
_entity_poly.entity_id
_entity_poly.type
_entity_poly.pdbx_seq_one_letter_code
_entity_poly.pdbx_strand_id
1 'polypeptide(L)'
;MSFRRQDVPKLTEYLRRHFNEFTYTYGLQKHMVHPILDQNFFLDASHKMRLKEEFKIEPWSFEQHVGEAVIIPAGCLYQIRNLKSCVSLVLDFLSPENVTECIQLIDELRQTTREP
;
A
#
# COMPACT_ATOMS: atom_id res chain seq x y z
N MET A 1 3.76 2.71 7.81
CA MET A 1 2.95 1.48 8.02
C MET A 1 3.18 0.56 6.84
N SER A 2 3.42 -0.74 7.05
CA SER A 2 3.66 -1.72 5.99
C SER A 2 2.80 -2.98 6.18
N PHE A 3 2.36 -3.56 5.07
CA PHE A 3 1.65 -4.83 4.99
C PHE A 3 2.57 -5.91 4.45
N ARG A 4 2.33 -7.16 4.84
CA ARG A 4 3.04 -8.29 4.25
C ARG A 4 2.52 -8.50 2.83
N ARG A 5 3.41 -8.89 1.92
CA ARG A 5 3.05 -9.25 0.55
C ARG A 5 1.91 -10.27 0.45
N GLN A 6 1.90 -11.27 1.34
CA GLN A 6 0.87 -12.31 1.38
C GLN A 6 -0.54 -11.77 1.67
N ASP A 7 -0.63 -10.60 2.30
CA ASP A 7 -1.90 -9.99 2.67
C ASP A 7 -2.49 -9.16 1.52
N VAL A 8 -1.74 -8.93 0.43
CA VAL A 8 -2.12 -8.08 -0.71
C VAL A 8 -3.48 -8.46 -1.32
N PRO A 9 -3.80 -9.75 -1.60
CA PRO A 9 -5.10 -10.09 -2.19
C PRO A 9 -6.28 -9.76 -1.28
N LYS A 10 -6.15 -10.06 0.02
CA LYS A 10 -7.17 -9.75 1.02
C LYS A 10 -7.32 -8.25 1.26
N LEU A 11 -6.20 -7.51 1.24
CA LEU A 11 -6.22 -6.05 1.32
C LEU A 11 -6.91 -5.42 0.11
N THR A 12 -6.67 -5.98 -1.09
CA THR A 12 -7.35 -5.59 -2.33
C THR A 12 -8.86 -5.76 -2.21
N GLU A 13 -9.30 -6.90 -1.68
CA GLU A 13 -10.71 -7.17 -1.43
C GLU A 13 -11.32 -6.19 -0.42
N TYR A 14 -10.62 -5.92 0.68
CA TYR A 14 -11.03 -4.92 1.67
C TYR A 14 -11.23 -3.54 1.03
N LEU A 15 -10.25 -3.06 0.27
CA LEU A 15 -10.33 -1.76 -0.40
C LEU A 15 -11.48 -1.71 -1.40
N ARG A 16 -11.73 -2.79 -2.15
CA ARG A 16 -12.89 -2.89 -3.04
C ARG A 16 -14.22 -2.85 -2.31
N ARG A 17 -14.33 -3.47 -1.14
CA ARG A 17 -15.56 -3.50 -0.35
C ARG A 17 -15.87 -2.14 0.29
N HIS A 18 -14.83 -1.42 0.71
CA HIS A 18 -14.95 -0.19 1.49
C HIS A 18 -14.58 1.08 0.71
N PHE A 19 -14.40 1.02 -0.62
CA PHE A 19 -13.89 2.15 -1.42
C PHE A 19 -14.72 3.44 -1.24
N ASN A 20 -16.03 3.31 -1.08
CA ASN A 20 -16.95 4.43 -0.86
C ASN A 20 -16.69 5.18 0.45
N GLU A 21 -16.07 4.54 1.45
CA GLU A 21 -15.80 5.13 2.75
C GLU A 21 -14.62 6.12 2.71
N PHE A 22 -13.79 6.06 1.67
CA PHE A 22 -12.61 6.91 1.49
C PHE A 22 -12.88 8.20 0.70
N THR A 23 -14.12 8.46 0.30
CA THR A 23 -14.49 9.45 -0.73
C THR A 23 -14.65 10.91 -0.29
N TYR A 24 -14.12 11.32 0.87
CA TYR A 24 -14.31 12.69 1.40
C TYR A 24 -13.11 13.63 1.30
N THR A 25 -12.23 13.45 0.32
CA THR A 25 -11.22 14.46 -0.01
C THR A 25 -11.58 15.14 -1.34
N TYR A 26 -12.12 16.37 -1.24
CA TYR A 26 -12.31 17.35 -2.32
C TYR A 26 -13.53 17.21 -3.27
N GLY A 27 -14.60 16.49 -2.90
CA GLY A 27 -15.90 16.65 -3.56
C GLY A 27 -16.05 16.08 -4.98
N LEU A 28 -15.06 15.33 -5.48
CA LEU A 28 -15.19 14.50 -6.68
C LEU A 28 -15.29 13.03 -6.27
N GLN A 29 -16.31 12.32 -6.76
CA GLN A 29 -16.32 10.87 -6.71
C GLN A 29 -15.15 10.35 -7.56
N LYS A 30 -14.14 9.81 -6.90
CA LYS A 30 -13.00 9.19 -7.57
C LYS A 30 -13.45 7.81 -8.05
N HIS A 31 -13.59 7.63 -9.37
CA HIS A 31 -13.75 6.30 -9.95
C HIS A 31 -12.49 5.48 -9.61
N MET A 32 -12.66 4.40 -8.85
CA MET A 32 -11.57 3.48 -8.55
C MET A 32 -11.39 2.55 -9.74
N VAL A 33 -10.26 2.68 -10.43
CA VAL A 33 -9.88 1.81 -11.55
C VAL A 33 -9.11 0.61 -11.00
N HIS A 34 -8.16 0.84 -10.08
CA HIS A 34 -7.44 -0.22 -9.40
C HIS A 34 -7.16 0.09 -7.92
N PRO A 35 -7.65 -0.74 -6.97
CA PRO A 35 -7.63 -0.44 -5.53
C PRO A 35 -6.23 -0.17 -4.94
N ILE A 36 -5.17 -0.79 -5.46
CA ILE A 36 -3.79 -0.56 -4.99
C ILE A 36 -3.04 0.46 -5.85
N LEU A 37 -2.98 0.24 -7.18
CA LEU A 37 -2.21 1.06 -8.12
C LEU A 37 -2.65 2.51 -8.19
N ASP A 38 -3.94 2.78 -7.91
CA ASP A 38 -4.46 4.14 -7.88
C ASP A 38 -3.84 4.98 -6.73
N GLN A 39 -3.24 4.34 -5.72
CA GLN A 39 -2.57 4.97 -4.57
C GLN A 39 -3.43 6.04 -3.84
N ASN A 40 -4.75 5.85 -3.86
CA ASN A 40 -5.72 6.85 -3.39
C ASN A 40 -6.28 6.59 -1.99
N PHE A 41 -5.90 5.48 -1.38
CA PHE A 41 -6.45 5.05 -0.10
C PHE A 41 -5.43 5.29 1.02
N PHE A 42 -5.90 5.84 2.13
CA PHE A 42 -5.15 5.92 3.39
C PHE A 42 -5.94 5.22 4.49
N LEU A 43 -5.35 4.20 5.12
CA LEU A 43 -6.03 3.41 6.14
C LEU A 43 -5.79 4.04 7.52
N ASP A 44 -6.84 4.64 8.06
CA ASP A 44 -6.85 5.23 9.40
C ASP A 44 -6.96 4.15 10.51
N ALA A 45 -7.08 4.59 11.76
CA ALA A 45 -7.19 3.67 12.90
C ALA A 45 -8.44 2.77 12.81
N SER A 46 -9.55 3.30 12.31
CA SER A 46 -10.82 2.57 12.16
C SER A 46 -10.68 1.45 11.13
N HIS A 47 -10.10 1.75 9.97
CA HIS A 47 -9.87 0.76 8.93
C HIS A 47 -8.85 -0.31 9.36
N LYS A 48 -7.81 0.05 10.11
CA LYS A 48 -6.85 -0.92 10.65
C LYS A 48 -7.51 -1.91 11.62
N MET A 49 -8.40 -1.41 12.48
CA MET A 49 -9.15 -2.26 13.42
C MET A 49 -10.04 -3.26 12.67
N ARG A 50 -10.79 -2.78 11.66
CA ARG A 50 -11.63 -3.65 10.82
C ARG A 50 -10.83 -4.68 10.02
N LEU A 51 -9.67 -4.29 9.47
CA LEU A 51 -8.77 -5.23 8.78
C LEU A 51 -8.32 -6.37 9.70
N LYS A 52 -8.03 -6.06 10.96
CA LYS A 52 -7.66 -7.06 11.97
C LYS A 52 -8.84 -7.96 12.35
N GLU A 53 -10.05 -7.40 12.46
CA GLU A 53 -11.25 -8.16 12.83
C GLU A 53 -11.75 -9.06 11.71
N GLU A 54 -11.92 -8.52 10.50
CA GLU A 54 -12.54 -9.18 9.35
C GLU A 54 -11.55 -10.04 8.55
N PHE A 55 -10.35 -9.52 8.28
CA PHE A 55 -9.37 -10.15 7.37
C PHE A 55 -8.20 -10.81 8.10
N LYS A 56 -8.11 -10.62 9.42
CA LYS A 56 -6.99 -11.05 10.29
C LYS A 56 -5.64 -10.47 9.83
N ILE A 57 -5.66 -9.28 9.23
CA ILE A 57 -4.48 -8.56 8.78
C ILE A 57 -4.12 -7.52 9.84
N GLU A 58 -2.89 -7.56 10.31
CA GLU A 58 -2.34 -6.54 11.20
C GLU A 58 -1.12 -5.91 10.54
N PRO A 59 -1.20 -4.64 10.12
CA PRO A 59 -0.08 -3.96 9.51
C PRO A 59 1.00 -3.62 10.54
N TRP A 60 2.25 -3.64 10.09
CA TRP A 60 3.35 -3.15 10.89
C TRP A 60 3.40 -1.61 10.88
N SER A 61 3.25 -0.99 12.05
CA SER A 61 3.29 0.47 12.21
C SER A 61 4.48 0.87 13.07
N PHE A 62 5.22 1.88 12.64
CA PHE A 62 6.38 2.43 13.34
C PHE A 62 6.53 3.92 12.97
N GLU A 63 7.24 4.65 13.82
CA GLU A 63 7.62 6.05 13.58
C GLU A 63 9.06 6.09 13.07
N GLN A 64 9.29 6.80 11.96
CA GLN A 64 10.62 7.04 11.41
C GLN A 64 11.15 8.37 11.92
N HIS A 65 12.36 8.36 12.46
CA HIS A 65 13.08 9.52 12.96
C HIS A 65 14.18 9.96 11.98
N VAL A 66 14.69 11.18 12.20
CA VAL A 66 15.75 11.74 11.37
C VAL A 66 17.00 10.85 11.44
N GLY A 67 17.51 10.46 10.27
CA GLY A 67 18.68 9.59 10.13
C GLY A 67 18.37 8.09 10.06
N GLU A 68 17.12 7.69 10.29
CA GLU A 68 16.72 6.27 10.14
C GLU A 68 16.45 5.92 8.68
N ALA A 69 16.99 4.78 8.25
CA ALA A 69 16.68 4.18 6.97
C ALA A 69 15.63 3.08 7.14
N VAL A 70 14.61 3.09 6.29
CA VAL A 70 13.55 2.08 6.25
C VAL A 70 13.69 1.29 4.96
N ILE A 71 13.83 -0.02 5.07
CA ILE A 71 13.92 -0.92 3.92
C ILE A 71 12.58 -1.64 3.77
N ILE A 72 11.95 -1.49 2.60
CA ILE A 72 10.69 -2.16 2.26
C ILE A 72 10.98 -3.19 1.16
N PRO A 73 10.79 -4.50 1.42
CA PRO A 73 10.98 -5.53 0.41
C PRO A 73 9.98 -5.43 -0.75
N ALA A 74 10.38 -5.94 -1.91
CA ALA A 74 9.50 -6.02 -3.09
C ALA A 74 8.16 -6.72 -2.79
N GLY A 75 7.07 -6.16 -3.31
CA GLY A 75 5.71 -6.69 -3.14
C GLY A 75 5.02 -6.35 -1.82
N CYS A 76 5.71 -5.69 -0.87
CA CYS A 76 5.07 -5.15 0.32
C CYS A 76 4.36 -3.83 0.00
N LEU A 77 3.14 -3.66 0.52
CA LEU A 77 2.42 -2.40 0.43
C LEU A 77 2.71 -1.55 1.67
N TYR A 78 2.84 -0.24 1.50
CA TYR A 78 3.10 0.67 2.60
C TYR A 78 2.38 2.01 2.44
N GLN A 79 2.17 2.68 3.57
CA GLN A 79 1.59 4.01 3.65
C GLN A 79 2.40 4.86 4.63
N ILE A 80 2.63 6.12 4.26
CA ILE A 80 3.41 7.09 5.02
C ILE A 80 2.49 8.23 5.45
N ARG A 81 2.61 8.65 6.71
CA ARG A 81 1.95 9.84 7.25
C ARG A 81 2.99 10.70 7.95
N ASN A 82 3.16 11.92 7.46
CA ASN A 82 4.11 12.86 8.03
C ASN A 82 3.54 13.47 9.32
N LEU A 83 4.19 13.22 10.46
CA LEU A 83 3.80 13.79 11.75
C LEU A 83 4.29 15.24 11.92
N LYS A 84 5.34 15.61 11.19
CA LYS A 84 5.96 16.95 11.13
C LYS A 84 6.42 17.20 9.69
N SER A 85 6.75 18.44 9.35
CA SER A 85 7.40 18.75 8.06
C SER A 85 8.69 17.94 7.93
N CYS A 86 8.83 17.19 6.84
CA CYS A 86 9.96 16.30 6.62
C CYS A 86 10.38 16.28 5.15
N VAL A 87 11.64 15.92 4.91
CA VAL A 87 12.19 15.60 3.59
C VAL A 87 12.68 14.16 3.66
N SER A 88 12.27 13.33 2.71
CA SER A 88 12.71 11.95 2.60
C SER A 88 13.40 11.73 1.24
N LEU A 89 14.38 10.83 1.24
CA LEU A 89 15.01 10.31 0.03
C LEU A 89 14.62 8.85 -0.08
N VAL A 90 14.18 8.45 -1.28
CA VAL A 90 13.82 7.07 -1.60
C VAL A 90 14.76 6.61 -2.69
N LEU A 91 15.36 5.44 -2.49
CA LEU A 91 16.24 4.80 -3.45
C LEU A 91 15.72 3.39 -3.71
N ASP A 92 15.43 3.11 -4.97
CA ASP A 92 15.08 1.76 -5.42
C ASP A 92 16.33 0.94 -5.72
N PHE A 93 16.33 -0.30 -5.29
CA PHE A 93 17.40 -1.25 -5.57
C PHE A 93 16.85 -2.66 -5.76
N LEU A 94 17.64 -3.53 -6.41
CA LEU A 94 17.31 -4.95 -6.60
C LEU A 94 18.24 -5.80 -5.75
N SER A 95 17.66 -6.62 -4.87
CA SER A 95 18.42 -7.61 -4.12
C SER A 95 18.29 -8.99 -4.78
N PRO A 96 19.32 -9.86 -4.71
CA PRO A 96 19.25 -11.21 -5.26
C PRO A 96 18.09 -12.04 -4.70
N GLU A 97 17.72 -11.83 -3.44
CA GLU A 97 16.64 -12.54 -2.75
C GLU A 97 15.25 -12.20 -3.32
N ASN A 98 15.10 -11.00 -3.88
CA ASN A 98 13.82 -10.48 -4.35
C ASN A 98 13.72 -10.40 -5.87
N VAL A 99 14.77 -10.72 -6.63
CA VAL A 99 14.80 -10.53 -8.09
C VAL A 99 13.67 -11.26 -8.82
N THR A 100 13.40 -12.51 -8.44
CA THR A 100 12.32 -13.32 -9.02
C THR A 100 10.96 -12.70 -8.77
N GLU A 101 10.75 -12.18 -7.56
CA GLU A 101 9.51 -11.51 -7.17
C GLU A 101 9.33 -10.20 -7.95
N CYS A 102 10.39 -9.40 -8.09
CA CYS A 102 10.34 -8.17 -8.87
C CYS A 102 9.95 -8.45 -10.33
N ILE A 103 10.47 -9.52 -10.94
CA ILE A 103 10.12 -9.92 -12.31
C ILE A 103 8.61 -10.23 -12.40
N GLN A 104 8.08 -11.03 -11.46
CA GLN A 104 6.65 -11.37 -11.42
C GLN A 104 5.77 -10.13 -11.29
N LEU A 105 6.10 -9.23 -10.36
CA LEU A 105 5.36 -7.97 -10.15
C LEU A 105 5.38 -7.07 -11.39
N ILE A 106 6.52 -7.00 -12.10
CA ILE A 106 6.63 -6.23 -13.35
C ILE A 106 5.72 -6.83 -14.42
N ASP A 107 5.66 -8.16 -14.54
CA ASP A 107 4.80 -8.81 -15.52
C ASP A 107 3.32 -8.67 -15.20
N GLU A 108 2.93 -8.74 -13.92
CA GLU A 108 1.56 -8.42 -13.46
C GLU A 108 1.18 -6.97 -13.81
N LEU A 109 2.04 -6.00 -13.51
CA LEU A 109 1.81 -4.59 -13.85
C LEU A 109 1.63 -4.36 -15.35
N ARG A 110 2.41 -5.07 -16.18
CA ARG A 110 2.29 -5.03 -17.65
C ARG A 110 0.98 -5.60 -18.15
N GLN A 111 0.37 -6.55 -17.44
CA GLN A 111 -0.95 -7.10 -17.77
C GLN A 111 -2.05 -6.12 -17.37
N THR A 112 -1.98 -5.56 -16.16
CA THR A 112 -2.99 -4.61 -15.65
C THR A 112 -3.05 -3.31 -16.43
N THR A 113 -1.93 -2.84 -17.00
CA THR A 113 -1.88 -1.63 -17.86
C THR A 113 -2.38 -1.86 -19.29
N ARG A 114 -2.70 -3.11 -19.67
CA ARG A 114 -3.19 -3.48 -21.00
C ARG A 114 -4.70 -3.73 -21.06
N GLU A 115 -5.40 -3.73 -19.93
CA GLU A 115 -6.87 -3.81 -19.92
C GLU A 115 -7.47 -2.38 -19.93
N PRO A 116 -8.33 -2.05 -20.92
CA PRO A 116 -8.93 -0.73 -21.09
C PRO A 116 -10.11 -0.45 -20.13
#